data_AF-V7B3E4-F1
#
_entry.id   AF-V7B3E4-F1
#
_cell.length_a   1.000
_cell.length_b   1.000
_cell.length_c   1.000
_cell.angle_alpha   90.00
_cell.angle_beta   90.00
_cell.angle_gamma   90.00
#
_symmetry.space_group_name_H-M   'P 1'
#
loop_
_entity.id
_entity.type
_entity.pdbx_description
1 polymer ?
#
loop_
_entity_poly.entity_id
_entity_poly.type
_entity_poly.pdbx_seq_one_letter_code
_entity_poly.pdbx_strand_id
1 'polypeptide(L)'
;MGSTGSGKVSSYCMGVVASMMVLGVAMSELTCLDMNPVMKACGDYAKNGGETVPLDCCMLIIELRNKAMSTHSQQTTCRCLQEAAQSSPDHINHEAYSSLPSRCGVTFPYQFSLTMDCDSLH
;
A
#
# COMPACT_ATOMS: atom_id res chain seq x y z
N MET A 1 -25.30 -26.79 3.12
CA MET A 1 -26.30 -27.38 2.22
C MET A 1 -26.39 -26.49 0.99
N GLY A 2 -26.06 -27.02 -0.21
CA GLY A 2 -26.17 -26.34 -1.52
C GLY A 2 -25.12 -25.24 -1.75
N SER A 3 -24.45 -25.12 -2.90
CA SER A 3 -24.91 -25.47 -4.24
C SER A 3 -23.82 -26.12 -5.10
N THR A 4 -24.19 -27.27 -5.62
CA THR A 4 -23.62 -27.95 -6.79
C THR A 4 -24.19 -27.29 -8.05
N GLY A 5 -23.37 -27.08 -9.09
CA GLY A 5 -23.84 -26.66 -10.42
C GLY A 5 -22.68 -26.26 -11.33
N SER A 6 -22.02 -27.22 -12.01
CA SER A 6 -22.33 -27.63 -13.40
C SER A 6 -21.69 -26.73 -14.47
N GLY A 7 -20.43 -27.03 -14.82
CA GLY A 7 -19.75 -26.55 -16.02
C GLY A 7 -18.94 -27.68 -16.64
N LYS A 8 -19.31 -28.06 -17.87
CA LYS A 8 -18.87 -29.25 -18.61
C LYS A 8 -17.34 -29.33 -18.74
N VAL A 9 -16.74 -30.43 -18.27
CA VAL A 9 -15.38 -30.85 -18.64
C VAL A 9 -15.44 -31.54 -20.00
N SER A 10 -14.88 -30.92 -21.03
CA SER A 10 -14.67 -31.59 -22.32
C SER A 10 -13.46 -31.02 -23.06
N SER A 11 -12.50 -31.92 -23.26
CA SER A 11 -11.80 -32.10 -24.53
C SER A 11 -10.53 -31.28 -24.79
N TYR A 12 -9.42 -32.03 -24.71
CA TYR A 12 -8.20 -31.99 -25.53
C TYR A 12 -6.98 -31.19 -25.05
N CYS A 13 -6.04 -32.00 -24.55
CA CYS A 13 -4.65 -32.12 -25.00
C CYS A 13 -3.62 -31.04 -24.64
N MET A 14 -2.60 -31.56 -23.95
CA MET A 14 -1.19 -31.20 -24.04
C MET A 14 -0.77 -29.93 -23.30
N GLY A 15 -0.09 -30.14 -22.17
CA GLY A 15 0.71 -29.09 -21.54
C GLY A 15 0.73 -29.23 -20.03
N VAL A 16 1.69 -29.99 -19.54
CA VAL A 16 2.10 -29.94 -18.14
C VAL A 16 2.45 -28.49 -17.79
N VAL A 17 1.64 -27.85 -16.96
CA VAL A 17 2.17 -26.86 -16.03
C VAL A 17 1.71 -27.29 -14.66
N ALA A 18 2.70 -27.68 -13.85
CA ALA A 18 2.55 -28.03 -12.47
C ALA A 18 1.70 -26.95 -11.79
N SER A 19 0.46 -27.29 -11.45
CA SER A 19 -0.33 -26.53 -10.49
C SER A 19 0.37 -26.68 -9.16
N MET A 20 1.37 -25.83 -8.93
CA MET A 20 1.86 -25.55 -7.60
C MET A 20 0.65 -25.08 -6.82
N MET A 21 0.09 -26.00 -6.01
CA MET A 21 -0.60 -25.61 -4.80
C MET A 21 0.43 -24.84 -3.98
N VAL A 22 0.57 -23.54 -4.27
CA VAL A 22 0.97 -22.60 -3.24
C VAL A 22 -0.22 -22.61 -2.31
N LEU A 23 -0.11 -23.44 -1.28
CA LEU A 23 -0.75 -23.18 -0.01
C LEU A 23 -0.36 -21.75 0.32
N GLY A 24 -1.23 -20.81 -0.04
CA GLY A 24 -1.12 -19.42 0.32
C GLY A 24 -1.17 -19.41 1.84
N VAL A 25 0.00 -19.51 2.46
CA VAL A 25 0.18 -19.00 3.80
C VAL A 25 -0.33 -17.57 3.68
N ALA A 26 -1.42 -17.26 4.36
CA ALA A 26 -1.91 -15.90 4.47
C ALA A 26 -0.90 -15.12 5.33
N MET A 27 0.32 -14.94 4.82
CA MET A 27 1.08 -13.74 5.10
C MET A 27 0.21 -12.64 4.51
N SER A 28 -0.33 -11.77 5.35
CA SER A 28 -1.00 -10.57 4.85
C SER A 28 0.07 -9.77 4.11
N GLU A 29 0.24 -10.06 2.82
CA GLU A 29 1.12 -9.32 1.95
C GLU A 29 0.56 -7.91 1.89
N LEU A 30 1.29 -6.94 2.44
CA LEU A 30 0.94 -5.54 2.28
C LEU A 30 0.94 -5.27 0.78
N THR A 31 -0.16 -4.74 0.25
CA THR A 31 -0.31 -4.45 -1.18
C THR A 31 -0.46 -2.95 -1.40
N CYS A 32 -0.28 -2.48 -2.63
CA CYS A 32 -0.53 -1.07 -2.94
C CYS A 32 -2.01 -0.69 -2.85
N LEU A 33 -2.92 -1.67 -2.87
CA LEU A 33 -4.35 -1.44 -2.63
C LEU A 33 -4.63 -0.96 -1.20
N ASP A 34 -3.75 -1.31 -0.24
CA ASP A 34 -3.82 -0.78 1.14
C ASP A 34 -3.57 0.74 1.20
N MET A 35 -2.98 1.35 0.16
CA MET A 35 -2.75 2.80 0.09
C MET A 35 -4.00 3.56 -0.37
N ASN A 36 -4.98 2.92 -1.00
CA ASN A 36 -6.22 3.58 -1.45
C ASN A 36 -6.97 4.31 -0.33
N PRO A 37 -7.24 3.70 0.85
CA PRO A 37 -7.86 4.42 1.95
C PRO A 37 -6.97 5.57 2.46
N VAL A 38 -5.64 5.39 2.49
CA VAL A 38 -4.68 6.43 2.90
C VAL A 38 -4.78 7.63 1.96
N MET A 39 -4.70 7.40 0.64
CA MET A 39 -4.84 8.44 -0.37
C MET A 39 -6.16 9.20 -0.25
N LYS A 40 -7.27 8.48 0.00
CA LYS A 40 -8.59 9.09 0.16
C LYS A 40 -8.66 9.99 1.39
N ALA A 41 -8.13 9.54 2.53
CA ALA A 41 -8.22 10.26 3.79
C ALA A 41 -7.19 11.39 3.91
N CYS A 42 -5.99 11.21 3.35
CA CYS A 42 -4.88 12.14 3.44
C CYS A 42 -4.77 13.09 2.24
N GLY A 43 -5.46 12.78 1.14
CA GLY A 43 -5.24 13.42 -0.16
C GLY A 43 -5.40 14.93 -0.14
N ASP A 44 -6.43 15.47 0.53
CA ASP A 44 -6.62 16.92 0.59
C ASP A 44 -5.46 17.62 1.32
N TYR A 45 -5.06 17.09 2.48
CA TYR A 45 -3.92 17.59 3.22
C TYR A 45 -2.61 17.43 2.43
N ALA A 46 -2.40 16.29 1.77
CA ALA A 46 -1.21 16.06 0.94
C ALA A 46 -1.11 17.05 -0.23
N LYS A 47 -2.23 17.55 -0.74
CA LYS A 47 -2.29 18.53 -1.83
C LYS A 47 -2.16 19.97 -1.34
N ASN A 48 -2.91 20.33 -0.30
CA ASN A 48 -3.10 21.73 0.10
C ASN A 48 -2.35 22.10 1.38
N GLY A 49 -1.87 21.11 2.14
CA GLY A 49 -1.46 21.29 3.52
C GLY A 49 -2.63 21.62 4.44
N GLY A 50 -2.32 22.10 5.64
CA GLY A 50 -3.31 22.50 6.62
C GLY A 50 -2.70 22.68 8.00
N GLU A 51 -3.44 23.35 8.89
CA GLU A 51 -3.01 23.48 10.29
C GLU A 51 -3.03 22.12 11.00
N THR A 52 -4.02 21.29 10.70
CA THR A 52 -4.23 19.96 11.29
C THR A 52 -4.38 18.89 10.21
N VAL A 53 -3.90 17.67 10.51
CA VAL A 53 -4.11 16.49 9.65
C VAL A 53 -5.44 15.83 10.06
N PRO A 54 -6.29 15.40 9.10
CA PRO A 54 -7.52 14.67 9.43
C PRO A 54 -7.24 13.44 10.30
N LEU A 55 -8.08 13.20 11.31
CA LEU A 55 -7.87 12.08 12.24
C LEU A 55 -7.84 10.73 11.52
N ASP A 56 -8.76 10.52 10.57
CA ASP A 56 -8.81 9.30 9.75
C ASP A 56 -7.52 9.07 8.96
N CYS A 57 -6.91 10.14 8.44
CA CYS A 57 -5.62 10.06 7.77
C CYS A 57 -4.53 9.59 8.74
N CYS A 58 -4.48 10.17 9.95
CA CYS A 58 -3.50 9.76 10.94
C CYS A 58 -3.69 8.32 11.43
N MET A 59 -4.93 7.86 11.64
CA MET A 59 -5.20 6.47 12.00
C MET A 59 -4.65 5.50 10.94
N LEU A 60 -4.89 5.79 9.66
CA LEU A 60 -4.38 4.97 8.56
C LEU A 60 -2.86 5.00 8.43
N ILE A 61 -2.21 6.15 8.69
CA ILE A 61 -0.74 6.26 8.73
C ILE A 61 -0.15 5.42 9.88
N ILE A 62 -0.79 5.43 11.05
CA ILE A 62 -0.37 4.62 12.21
C ILE A 62 -0.50 3.13 11.88
N GLU A 63 -1.61 2.70 11.29
CA GLU A 63 -1.80 1.32 10.83
C GLU A 63 -0.76 0.93 9.79
N LEU A 64 -0.47 1.81 8.84
CA LEU A 64 0.55 1.59 7.83
C LEU A 64 1.93 1.38 8.46
N ARG A 65 2.31 2.20 9.44
CA ARG A 65 3.57 2.01 10.18
C ARG A 65 3.65 0.64 10.85
N ASN A 66 2.56 0.17 11.45
CA ASN A 66 2.55 -1.14 12.09
C ASN A 66 2.68 -2.30 11.09
N LYS A 67 2.21 -2.11 9.85
CA LYS A 67 2.41 -3.08 8.76
C LYS A 67 3.82 -3.00 8.14
N ALA A 68 4.45 -1.82 8.17
CA ALA A 68 5.77 -1.53 7.58
C ALA A 68 6.95 -1.78 8.55
N MET A 69 6.86 -2.80 9.41
CA MET A 69 7.89 -3.09 10.43
C MET A 69 9.06 -3.95 9.91
N SER A 70 8.86 -4.71 8.83
CA SER A 70 9.90 -5.54 8.20
C SER A 70 10.50 -4.84 6.97
N THR A 71 11.77 -5.11 6.64
CA THR A 71 12.43 -4.58 5.44
C THR A 71 11.60 -4.79 4.18
N HIS A 72 11.05 -5.99 3.98
CA HIS A 72 10.19 -6.31 2.84
C HIS A 72 8.90 -5.46 2.81
N SER A 73 8.27 -5.26 3.96
CA SER A 73 7.08 -4.41 4.08
C SER A 73 7.41 -2.92 3.86
N GLN A 74 8.58 -2.47 4.30
CA GLN A 74 9.05 -1.10 4.10
C GLN A 74 9.28 -0.81 2.61
N GLN A 75 9.99 -1.70 1.91
CA GLN A 75 10.22 -1.61 0.47
C GLN A 75 8.89 -1.60 -0.30
N THR A 76 7.96 -2.49 0.07
CA THR A 76 6.64 -2.54 -0.57
C THR A 76 5.85 -1.26 -0.31
N THR A 77 5.79 -0.80 0.95
CA THR A 77 5.10 0.44 1.32
C THR A 77 5.67 1.64 0.56
N CYS A 78 7.00 1.76 0.52
CA CYS A 78 7.69 2.80 -0.22
C CYS A 78 7.27 2.84 -1.69
N ARG A 79 7.35 1.70 -2.38
CA ARG A 79 7.01 1.61 -3.80
C ARG A 79 5.54 1.94 -4.04
N CYS A 80 4.64 1.46 -3.17
CA CYS A 80 3.22 1.77 -3.28
C CYS A 80 2.92 3.26 -3.08
N LEU A 81 3.61 3.93 -2.15
CA LEU A 81 3.48 5.37 -1.93
C LEU A 81 4.02 6.17 -3.12
N GLN A 82 5.13 5.74 -3.70
CA GLN A 82 5.71 6.38 -4.89
C GLN A 82 4.81 6.22 -6.11
N GLU A 83 4.23 5.05 -6.32
CA GLU A 83 3.25 4.80 -7.40
C GLU A 83 1.97 5.62 -7.20
N ALA A 84 1.45 5.68 -5.96
CA ALA A 84 0.30 6.50 -5.59
C ALA A 84 0.54 7.99 -5.88
N ALA A 85 1.74 8.49 -5.55
CA ALA A 85 2.15 9.84 -5.82
C ALA A 85 2.22 10.15 -7.31
N GLN A 86 2.86 9.28 -8.09
CA GLN A 86 2.99 9.42 -9.55
C GLN A 86 1.65 9.28 -10.28
N SER A 87 0.76 8.43 -9.77
CA SER A 87 -0.58 8.18 -10.35
C SER A 87 -1.59 9.26 -9.98
N SER A 88 -1.24 10.19 -9.08
CA SER A 88 -2.12 11.28 -8.69
C SER A 88 -2.18 12.32 -9.81
N PRO A 89 -3.36 12.58 -10.41
CA PRO A 89 -3.51 13.60 -11.45
C PRO A 89 -3.41 15.03 -10.90
N ASP A 90 -3.55 15.18 -9.57
CA ASP A 90 -3.48 16.44 -8.85
C ASP A 90 -2.05 16.74 -8.37
N HIS A 91 -1.73 18.02 -8.24
CA HIS A 91 -0.49 18.47 -7.60
C HIS A 91 -0.42 18.01 -6.13
N ILE A 92 0.67 17.33 -5.77
CA ILE A 92 1.00 17.02 -4.37
C ILE A 92 1.97 18.07 -3.83
N ASN A 93 1.66 18.65 -2.68
CA ASN A 93 2.58 19.50 -1.94
C ASN A 93 3.58 18.61 -1.19
N HIS A 94 4.83 18.62 -1.63
CA HIS A 94 5.90 17.79 -1.06
C HIS A 94 6.14 18.05 0.44
N GLU A 95 6.04 19.29 0.90
CA GLU A 95 6.24 19.64 2.31
C GLU A 95 5.07 19.12 3.16
N ALA A 96 3.84 19.33 2.70
CA ALA A 96 2.66 18.79 3.36
C ALA A 96 2.72 17.27 3.44
N TYR A 97 3.00 16.60 2.33
CA TYR A 97 3.10 15.14 2.27
C TYR A 97 4.19 14.58 3.21
N SER A 98 5.40 15.14 3.16
CA SER A 98 6.51 14.68 4.02
C SER A 98 6.29 14.98 5.51
N SER A 99 5.45 15.96 5.84
CA SER A 99 5.07 16.28 7.23
C SER A 99 4.04 15.33 7.84
N LEU A 100 3.37 14.49 7.04
CA LEU A 100 2.28 13.63 7.50
C LEU A 100 2.68 12.71 8.67
N PRO A 101 3.80 11.96 8.62
CA PRO A 101 4.15 11.05 9.71
C PRO A 101 4.36 11.78 11.04
N SER A 102 5.19 12.83 11.02
CA SER A 102 5.54 13.58 12.24
C SER A 102 4.32 14.29 12.82
N ARG A 103 3.44 14.84 11.98
CA ARG A 103 2.18 15.46 12.43
C ARG A 103 1.16 14.45 12.97
N CYS A 104 1.23 13.20 12.52
CA CYS A 104 0.44 12.11 13.08
C CYS A 104 1.10 11.40 14.27
N GLY A 105 2.24 11.91 14.76
CA GLY A 105 2.96 11.32 15.90
C GLY A 105 3.63 9.98 15.58
N VAL A 106 3.92 9.72 14.31
CA VAL A 106 4.53 8.49 13.81
C VAL A 106 5.90 8.79 13.22
N THR A 107 6.89 7.99 13.61
CA THR A 107 8.21 8.00 12.97
C THR A 107 8.38 6.72 12.16
N PHE A 108 8.69 6.86 10.88
CA PHE A 108 9.15 5.75 10.05
C PHE A 108 10.67 5.60 10.18
N PRO A 109 11.21 4.38 10.05
CA PRO A 109 12.65 4.15 10.05
C PRO A 109 13.37 4.68 8.80
N TYR A 110 12.62 5.30 7.88
CA TYR A 110 13.11 5.90 6.65
C TYR A 110 12.44 7.24 6.37
N GLN A 111 13.00 8.01 5.43
CA GLN A 111 12.44 9.29 5.03
C GLN A 111 11.18 9.08 4.20
N PHE A 112 10.05 9.59 4.71
CA PHE A 112 8.77 9.56 4.00
C PHE A 112 8.74 10.69 2.96
N SER A 113 9.11 10.37 1.72
CA SER A 113 9.19 11.33 0.61
C SER A 113 8.79 10.69 -0.72
N LEU A 114 8.29 11.51 -1.64
CA LEU A 114 7.88 11.11 -3.00
C LEU A 114 9.08 10.72 -3.90
N THR A 115 10.30 11.07 -3.49
CA THR A 115 11.54 10.84 -4.24
C THR A 115 12.53 9.95 -3.50
N MET A 116 12.07 9.20 -2.50
CA MET A 116 12.97 8.29 -1.77
C MET A 116 13.35 7.09 -2.65
N ASP A 117 14.57 6.60 -2.48
CA ASP A 117 15.02 5.37 -3.12
C ASP A 117 14.54 4.16 -2.30
N CYS A 118 13.55 3.44 -2.82
CA CYS A 118 12.95 2.30 -2.12
C CYS A 118 13.91 1.11 -1.98
N ASP A 119 14.88 0.98 -2.89
CA ASP A 119 15.85 -0.12 -2.90
C ASP A 119 16.92 0.05 -1.81
N SER A 120 17.17 1.28 -1.35
CA SER A 120 18.08 1.56 -0.24
C SER A 120 17.51 1.21 1.15
N LEU A 121 16.28 0.72 1.25
CA LEU A 121 15.69 0.25 2.51
C LEU A 121 16.16 -1.17 2.85
N HIS A 122 16.85 -1.33 3.98
CA HIS A 122 17.46 -2.59 4.43
C HIS A 122 17.20 -2.88 5.92
#